data_AF-A0A820N447-F1
#
_entry.id   AF-A0A820N447-F1
#
_cell.length_a   1.000
_cell.length_b   1.000
_cell.length_c   1.000
_cell.angle_alpha   90.00
_cell.angle_beta   90.00
_cell.angle_gamma   90.00
#
_symmetry.space_group_name_H-M   'P 1'
#
loop_
_entity.id
_entity.type
_entity.pdbx_description
1 polymer ?
#
loop_
_entity_poly.entity_id
_entity_poly.type
_entity_poly.pdbx_seq_one_letter_code
_entity_poly.pdbx_strand_id
1 'polypeptide(L)'
;TAGIDYSYDDYRLFASPHFQLLSGLCSLANDTVNAAITEFSRNTIINEIVQSEESIKAQTDIILSQFLLSTPRTFTLNLDFIRYINQGNGIVSSIFSNWHFVSLDTGAEYDALWAVPHSYNDNSCICGASSTCISKASFNGITIPGLHVGCYPLESLLQSTLECLYNITCINQLKSMYTHSNIIFNPLNDTLSSRNATVQSIV
;
A
#
# COMPACT_ATOMS: atom_id res chain seq x y z
N THR A 1 32.98 -3.95 -1.11
CA THR A 1 32.20 -3.32 -2.19
C THR A 1 31.46 -2.15 -1.59
N ALA A 2 31.80 -0.92 -1.94
CA ALA A 2 31.12 0.27 -1.43
C ALA A 2 29.71 0.30 -2.04
N GLY A 3 28.74 -0.32 -1.36
CA GLY A 3 27.34 -0.13 -1.65
C GLY A 3 27.03 1.35 -1.47
N ILE A 4 26.35 1.94 -2.45
CA ILE A 4 25.82 3.29 -2.29
C ILE A 4 24.85 3.21 -1.11
N ASP A 5 25.25 3.77 0.03
CA ASP A 5 24.43 3.81 1.25
C ASP A 5 23.36 4.88 1.03
N TYR A 6 22.27 4.47 0.37
CA TYR A 6 21.10 5.32 0.24
C TYR A 6 20.48 5.46 1.63
N SER A 7 20.21 6.70 2.01
CA SER A 7 19.44 6.96 3.23
C SER A 7 18.10 6.19 3.16
N TYR A 8 17.64 5.65 4.28
CA TYR A 8 16.44 4.82 4.35
C TYR A 8 15.14 5.59 4.00
N ASP A 9 15.22 6.93 3.91
CA ASP A 9 14.18 7.83 3.42
C ASP A 9 14.27 8.15 1.91
N ASP A 10 15.26 7.61 1.20
CA ASP A 10 15.43 7.81 -0.23
C ASP A 10 14.30 7.11 -1.01
N TYR A 11 13.46 7.94 -1.64
CA TYR A 11 12.27 7.47 -2.34
C TYR A 11 12.58 6.62 -3.56
N ARG A 12 13.81 6.64 -4.10
CA ARG A 12 14.17 5.81 -5.25
C ARG A 12 14.01 4.31 -4.96
N LEU A 13 14.17 3.91 -3.71
CA LEU A 13 13.94 2.53 -3.26
C LEU A 13 12.44 2.17 -3.22
N PHE A 14 11.58 3.17 -2.98
CA PHE A 14 10.14 2.99 -2.78
C PHE A 14 9.30 3.27 -4.04
N ALA A 15 9.80 4.06 -4.98
CA ALA A 15 9.03 4.50 -6.15
C ALA A 15 8.47 3.31 -6.95
N SER A 16 9.33 2.37 -7.36
CA SER A 16 8.89 1.17 -8.10
C SER A 16 7.87 0.33 -7.33
N PRO A 17 8.14 -0.12 -6.08
CA PRO A 17 7.16 -0.92 -5.35
C PRO A 17 5.88 -0.16 -5.02
N HIS A 18 5.92 1.15 -4.79
CA HIS A 18 4.71 1.97 -4.59
C HIS A 18 3.81 1.98 -5.81
N PHE A 19 4.33 2.26 -7.00
CA PHE A 19 3.51 2.29 -8.21
C PHE A 19 3.01 0.90 -8.61
N GLN A 20 3.81 -0.16 -8.37
CA GLN A 20 3.37 -1.54 -8.56
C GLN A 20 2.24 -1.91 -7.60
N LEU A 21 2.37 -1.56 -6.32
CA LEU A 21 1.33 -1.79 -5.32
C LEU A 21 0.06 -1.00 -5.63
N LEU A 22 0.18 0.26 -6.03
CA LEU A 22 -0.97 1.08 -6.41
C LEU A 22 -1.73 0.45 -7.59
N SER A 23 -1.01 0.06 -8.64
CA SER A 23 -1.61 -0.65 -9.78
C SER A 23 -2.23 -1.97 -9.36
N GLY A 24 -1.57 -2.74 -8.50
CA GLY A 24 -2.05 -4.03 -8.01
C GLY A 24 -3.31 -3.89 -7.17
N LEU A 25 -3.37 -2.91 -6.27
CA LEU A 25 -4.55 -2.59 -5.45
C LEU A 25 -5.74 -2.20 -6.33
N CYS A 26 -5.52 -1.36 -7.35
CA CYS A 26 -6.58 -0.99 -8.29
C CYS A 26 -7.12 -2.19 -9.08
N SER A 27 -6.24 -3.03 -9.62
CA SER A 27 -6.65 -4.26 -10.32
C SER A 27 -7.40 -5.21 -9.40
N LEU A 28 -6.88 -5.44 -8.20
CA LEU A 28 -7.52 -6.34 -7.23
C LEU A 28 -8.88 -5.82 -6.78
N ALA A 29 -9.03 -4.51 -6.57
CA ALA A 29 -10.30 -3.90 -6.21
C ALA A 29 -11.33 -4.10 -7.33
N ASN A 30 -10.94 -3.86 -8.58
CA ASN A 30 -11.78 -4.08 -9.74
C ASN A 30 -12.21 -5.55 -9.87
N ASP A 31 -11.25 -6.48 -9.75
CA ASP A 31 -11.52 -7.92 -9.82
C ASP A 31 -12.44 -8.39 -8.69
N THR A 32 -12.25 -7.86 -7.48
CA THR A 32 -13.10 -8.16 -6.32
C THR A 32 -14.54 -7.71 -6.56
N VAL A 33 -14.73 -6.48 -7.05
CA VAL A 33 -16.06 -5.96 -7.37
C VAL A 33 -16.72 -6.76 -8.49
N ASN A 34 -15.99 -7.07 -9.57
CA ASN A 34 -16.53 -7.84 -10.70
C ASN A 34 -16.91 -9.26 -10.29
N ALA A 35 -16.09 -9.92 -9.47
CA ALA A 35 -16.40 -11.24 -8.91
C ALA A 35 -17.65 -11.18 -8.01
N ALA A 36 -17.74 -10.17 -7.15
CA ALA A 36 -18.88 -9.98 -6.26
C ALA A 36 -20.17 -9.70 -7.05
N ILE A 37 -20.13 -8.88 -8.11
CA ILE A 37 -21.28 -8.63 -9.00
C ILE A 37 -21.73 -9.92 -9.69
N THR A 38 -20.77 -10.71 -10.19
CA THR A 38 -21.04 -11.99 -10.85
C THR A 38 -21.75 -12.96 -9.89
N GLU A 39 -21.28 -13.04 -8.65
CA GLU A 39 -21.88 -13.90 -7.64
C GLU A 39 -23.25 -13.39 -7.18
N PHE A 40 -23.40 -12.08 -6.98
CA PHE A 40 -24.68 -11.45 -6.66
C PHE A 40 -25.74 -11.74 -7.73
N SER A 41 -25.36 -11.69 -9.00
CA SER A 41 -26.25 -11.95 -10.14
C SER A 41 -26.72 -13.42 -10.23
N ARG A 42 -26.04 -14.34 -9.54
CA ARG A 42 -26.45 -15.75 -9.43
C ARG A 42 -27.45 -16.00 -8.31
N ASN A 43 -27.57 -15.07 -7.35
CA ASN A 43 -28.52 -15.20 -6.26
C ASN A 43 -29.94 -15.09 -6.80
N THR A 44 -30.76 -16.10 -6.53
CA THR A 44 -32.17 -16.12 -6.89
C THR A 44 -33.00 -16.29 -5.62
N ILE A 45 -34.08 -15.51 -5.51
CA ILE A 45 -35.02 -15.63 -4.39
C ILE A 45 -35.96 -16.78 -4.72
N ILE A 46 -35.74 -17.94 -4.06
CA ILE A 46 -36.58 -19.14 -4.21
C ILE A 46 -37.39 -19.31 -2.94
N ASN A 47 -38.72 -19.31 -3.05
CA ASN A 47 -39.64 -19.55 -1.95
C ASN A 47 -40.61 -20.68 -2.30
N GLU A 48 -40.90 -21.55 -1.33
CA GLU A 48 -41.85 -22.67 -1.50
C GLU A 48 -43.31 -22.19 -1.59
N ILE A 49 -43.60 -20.97 -1.14
CA ILE A 49 -44.93 -20.36 -1.10
C ILE A 49 -44.87 -19.00 -1.78
N VAL A 50 -45.92 -18.66 -2.52
CA VAL A 50 -46.11 -17.34 -3.14
C VAL A 50 -45.98 -16.26 -2.06
N GLN A 51 -45.00 -15.38 -2.25
CA GLN A 51 -44.75 -14.25 -1.36
C GLN A 51 -45.51 -13.01 -1.81
N SER A 52 -45.78 -12.09 -0.88
CA SER A 52 -46.22 -10.75 -1.24
C SER A 52 -45.10 -9.96 -1.92
N GLU A 53 -45.47 -8.99 -2.74
CA GLU A 53 -44.53 -8.05 -3.35
C GLU A 53 -43.66 -7.35 -2.29
N GLU A 54 -44.26 -6.97 -1.15
CA GLU A 54 -43.57 -6.33 -0.04
C GLU A 54 -42.49 -7.24 0.57
N SER A 55 -42.79 -8.53 0.77
CA SER A 55 -41.81 -9.50 1.27
C SER A 55 -40.65 -9.71 0.30
N ILE A 56 -40.92 -9.78 -1.01
CA ILE A 56 -39.89 -9.91 -2.04
C ILE A 56 -38.99 -8.66 -2.07
N LYS A 57 -39.59 -7.48 -1.96
CA LYS A 57 -38.86 -6.21 -1.93
C LYS A 57 -37.97 -6.12 -0.70
N ALA A 58 -38.49 -6.44 0.48
CA ALA A 58 -37.70 -6.44 1.71
C ALA A 58 -36.50 -7.41 1.64
N GLN A 59 -36.71 -8.61 1.08
CA GLN A 59 -35.61 -9.56 0.85
C GLN A 59 -34.57 -9.03 -0.13
N THR A 60 -35.01 -8.39 -1.22
CA THR A 60 -34.11 -7.78 -2.21
C THR A 60 -33.26 -6.69 -1.57
N ASP A 61 -33.86 -5.81 -0.77
CA ASP A 61 -33.16 -4.73 -0.09
C ASP A 61 -32.12 -5.25 0.92
N ILE A 62 -32.42 -6.35 1.62
CA ILE A 62 -31.47 -7.01 2.54
C ILE A 62 -30.27 -7.57 1.78
N ILE A 63 -30.52 -8.34 0.70
CA ILE A 63 -29.45 -8.96 -0.09
C ILE A 63 -28.57 -7.89 -0.74
N LEU A 64 -29.18 -6.83 -1.29
CA LEU A 64 -28.46 -5.70 -1.86
C LEU A 64 -27.60 -4.99 -0.79
N SER A 65 -28.16 -4.72 0.38
CA SER A 65 -27.43 -4.09 1.48
C SER A 65 -26.25 -4.96 1.94
N GLN A 66 -26.44 -6.27 2.05
CA GLN A 66 -25.38 -7.20 2.42
C GLN A 66 -24.28 -7.24 1.37
N PHE A 67 -24.62 -7.22 0.08
CA PHE A 67 -23.65 -7.14 -1.02
C PHE A 67 -22.80 -5.86 -0.93
N LEU A 68 -23.44 -4.70 -0.78
CA LEU A 68 -22.76 -3.40 -0.71
C LEU A 68 -21.85 -3.26 0.52
N LEU A 69 -22.21 -3.89 1.65
CA LEU A 69 -21.42 -3.84 2.88
C LEU A 69 -20.31 -4.90 2.93
N SER A 70 -20.57 -6.10 2.44
CA SER A 70 -19.62 -7.23 2.56
C SER A 70 -18.47 -7.15 1.56
N THR A 71 -18.71 -6.66 0.35
CA THR A 71 -17.67 -6.58 -0.70
C THR A 71 -16.46 -5.73 -0.29
N PRO A 72 -16.61 -4.43 0.09
CA PRO A 72 -15.47 -3.62 0.53
C PRO A 72 -14.87 -4.13 1.85
N ARG A 73 -15.71 -4.68 2.74
CA ARG A 73 -15.23 -5.25 4.01
C ARG A 73 -14.35 -6.48 3.79
N THR A 74 -14.71 -7.38 2.90
CA THR A 74 -13.88 -8.55 2.59
C THR A 74 -12.54 -8.13 1.96
N PHE A 75 -12.55 -7.13 1.09
CA PHE A 75 -11.32 -6.57 0.52
C PHE A 75 -10.37 -6.07 1.61
N THR A 76 -10.87 -5.20 2.50
CA THR A 76 -10.07 -4.61 3.59
C THR A 76 -9.58 -5.66 4.58
N LEU A 77 -10.41 -6.65 4.94
CA LEU A 77 -10.01 -7.77 5.79
C LEU A 77 -8.88 -8.60 5.17
N ASN A 78 -8.92 -8.85 3.87
CA ASN A 78 -7.85 -9.57 3.17
C ASN A 78 -6.55 -8.77 3.17
N LEU A 79 -6.64 -7.45 2.98
CA LEU A 79 -5.48 -6.57 3.03
C LEU A 79 -4.85 -6.55 4.43
N ASP A 80 -5.67 -6.43 5.48
CA ASP A 80 -5.24 -6.48 6.87
C ASP A 80 -4.60 -7.82 7.22
N PHE A 81 -5.16 -8.93 6.74
CA PHE A 81 -4.56 -10.25 6.93
C PHE A 81 -3.13 -10.34 6.38
N ILE A 82 -2.88 -9.80 5.17
CA ILE A 82 -1.53 -9.74 4.59
C ILE A 82 -0.59 -8.89 5.46
N ARG A 83 -1.06 -7.74 5.93
CA ARG A 83 -0.29 -6.84 6.80
C ARG A 83 0.11 -7.53 8.12
N TYR A 84 -0.84 -8.22 8.75
CA TYR A 84 -0.59 -8.96 9.98
C TYR A 84 0.33 -10.16 9.79
N ILE A 85 0.22 -10.90 8.67
CA ILE A 85 1.14 -11.99 8.35
C ILE A 85 2.57 -11.46 8.18
N ASN A 86 2.74 -10.35 7.44
CA ASN A 86 4.06 -9.78 7.19
C ASN A 86 4.75 -9.39 8.50
N GLN A 87 4.04 -8.67 9.38
CA GLN A 87 4.58 -8.26 10.67
C GLN A 87 4.77 -9.43 11.63
N GLY A 88 3.76 -10.29 11.78
CA GLY A 88 3.76 -11.39 12.74
C GLY A 88 4.82 -12.46 12.45
N ASN A 89 5.19 -12.63 11.18
CA ASN A 89 6.27 -13.54 10.76
C ASN A 89 7.60 -12.82 10.52
N GLY A 90 7.67 -11.50 10.69
CA GLY A 90 8.89 -10.72 10.43
C GLY A 90 9.39 -10.84 8.98
N ILE A 91 8.48 -10.95 8.00
CA ILE A 91 8.85 -11.15 6.59
C ILE A 91 9.64 -9.94 6.12
N VAL A 92 10.87 -10.17 5.66
CA VAL A 92 11.76 -9.13 5.14
C VAL A 92 11.23 -8.62 3.80
N SER A 93 11.06 -7.31 3.68
CA SER A 93 10.66 -6.67 2.43
C SER A 93 11.75 -6.80 1.38
N SER A 94 11.36 -6.83 0.10
CA SER A 94 12.30 -6.98 -1.02
C SER A 94 13.32 -5.84 -1.14
N ILE A 95 13.03 -4.69 -0.54
CA ILE A 95 13.92 -3.52 -0.49
C ILE A 95 14.58 -3.34 0.88
N PHE A 96 14.47 -4.33 1.78
CA PHE A 96 15.04 -4.31 3.13
C PHE A 96 14.61 -3.10 3.98
N SER A 97 13.43 -2.52 3.72
CA SER A 97 12.93 -1.33 4.43
C SER A 97 12.50 -1.58 5.87
N ASN A 98 12.19 -2.83 6.23
CA ASN A 98 11.83 -3.22 7.60
C ASN A 98 12.98 -3.86 8.38
N TRP A 99 13.83 -4.64 7.71
CA TRP A 99 14.98 -5.31 8.31
C TRP A 99 16.14 -5.25 7.34
N HIS A 100 17.32 -4.92 7.85
CA HIS A 100 18.58 -5.07 7.13
C HIS A 100 19.48 -6.07 7.85
N PHE A 101 20.48 -6.54 7.12
CA PHE A 101 21.41 -7.53 7.63
C PHE A 101 22.78 -6.88 7.88
N VAL A 102 23.31 -7.11 9.08
CA VAL A 102 24.67 -6.68 9.46
C VAL A 102 25.54 -7.91 9.70
N SER A 103 26.81 -7.80 9.31
CA SER A 103 27.81 -8.79 9.72
C SER A 103 28.24 -8.50 11.15
N LEU A 104 28.23 -9.52 12.00
CA LEU A 104 28.87 -9.52 13.31
C LEU A 104 30.23 -10.18 13.18
N ASP A 105 31.28 -9.37 13.19
CA ASP A 105 32.64 -9.85 13.38
C ASP A 105 32.75 -10.41 14.80
N THR A 106 32.80 -11.74 14.87
CA THR A 106 32.94 -12.48 16.14
C THR A 106 34.38 -12.90 16.39
N GLY A 107 35.33 -12.52 15.52
CA GLY A 107 36.71 -13.03 15.55
C GLY A 107 36.84 -14.52 15.22
N ALA A 108 35.78 -15.16 14.72
CA ALA A 108 35.76 -16.54 14.26
C ALA A 108 36.12 -16.65 12.76
N GLU A 109 36.33 -17.87 12.26
CA GLU A 109 36.61 -18.13 10.82
C GLU A 109 35.46 -17.72 9.89
N TYR A 110 34.25 -17.52 10.44
CA TYR A 110 33.07 -17.09 9.71
C TYR A 110 32.35 -15.96 10.43
N ASP A 111 31.87 -15.00 9.65
CA ASP A 111 31.00 -13.94 10.11
C ASP A 111 29.56 -14.44 10.32
N ALA A 112 28.94 -14.02 11.42
CA ALA A 112 27.52 -14.26 11.65
C ALA A 112 26.70 -13.13 10.99
N LEU A 113 25.62 -13.48 10.30
CA LEU A 113 24.67 -12.51 9.77
C LEU A 113 23.55 -12.27 10.79
N TRP A 114 23.27 -11.01 11.09
CA TRP A 114 22.21 -10.62 12.03
C TRP A 114 21.19 -9.70 11.37
N ALA A 115 19.91 -9.98 11.62
CA ALA A 115 18.81 -9.13 11.17
C ALA A 115 18.53 -8.03 12.19
N VAL A 116 18.67 -6.77 11.78
CA VAL A 116 18.38 -5.59 12.60
C VAL A 116 17.14 -4.91 12.04
N PRO A 117 16.13 -4.58 12.87
CA PRO A 117 14.96 -3.87 12.38
C PRO A 117 15.35 -2.42 12.06
N HIS A 118 14.82 -1.91 10.95
CA HIS A 118 14.90 -0.48 10.68
C HIS A 118 14.05 0.33 11.66
N SER A 119 14.42 1.59 11.78
CA SER A 119 13.69 2.58 12.54
C SER A 119 13.44 3.82 11.71
N TYR A 120 12.28 4.42 11.93
CA TYR A 120 11.77 5.59 11.23
C TYR A 120 11.39 6.67 12.25
N ASN A 121 11.27 7.91 11.77
CA ASN A 121 10.92 9.09 12.57
C ASN A 121 11.92 9.31 13.72
N ASP A 122 13.19 9.54 13.38
CA ASP A 122 14.27 9.78 14.33
C ASP A 122 14.40 8.70 15.42
N ASN A 123 14.34 7.43 15.00
CA ASN A 123 14.39 6.24 15.85
C ASN A 123 13.24 6.07 16.86
N SER A 124 12.18 6.89 16.78
CA SER A 124 11.01 6.75 17.67
C SER A 124 10.09 5.58 17.32
N CYS A 125 10.15 5.08 16.08
CA CYS A 125 9.32 3.96 15.62
C CYS A 125 10.19 2.87 15.00
N ILE A 126 10.10 1.64 15.52
CA ILE A 126 10.97 0.51 15.13
C ILE A 126 10.12 -0.57 14.44
N CYS A 127 10.57 -1.04 13.27
CA CYS A 127 9.84 -2.01 12.46
C CYS A 127 9.62 -3.37 13.13
N GLY A 128 10.54 -3.77 14.01
CA GLY A 128 10.35 -4.98 14.82
C GLY A 128 9.19 -4.88 15.81
N ALA A 129 8.79 -3.66 16.20
CA ALA A 129 7.69 -3.42 17.13
C ALA A 129 6.39 -3.02 16.42
N SER A 130 6.47 -2.30 15.30
CA SER A 130 5.31 -1.87 14.52
C SER A 130 5.59 -1.86 13.03
N SER A 131 4.68 -2.43 12.24
CA SER A 131 4.75 -2.37 10.76
C SER A 131 4.38 -0.99 10.20
N THR A 132 3.67 -0.16 10.98
CA THR A 132 3.12 1.10 10.50
C THR A 132 4.11 2.26 10.55
N CYS A 133 5.35 2.03 10.98
CA CYS A 133 6.34 3.09 11.05
C CYS A 133 6.65 3.67 9.66
N ILE A 134 6.59 5.00 9.58
CA ILE A 134 6.84 5.75 8.36
C ILE A 134 7.72 6.99 8.62
N SER A 135 8.28 7.52 7.54
CA SER A 135 8.91 8.85 7.49
C SER A 135 8.58 9.52 6.18
N LYS A 136 8.78 10.84 6.10
CA LYS A 136 8.59 11.57 4.85
C LYS A 136 9.59 11.06 3.82
N ALA A 137 9.12 10.77 2.61
CA ALA A 137 10.00 10.38 1.53
C ALA A 137 10.88 11.56 1.11
N SER A 138 12.14 11.31 0.78
CA SER A 138 13.07 12.34 0.33
C SER A 138 13.88 11.89 -0.89
N PHE A 139 14.45 12.85 -1.60
CA PHE A 139 15.42 12.63 -2.66
C PHE A 139 16.45 13.73 -2.65
N ASN A 140 17.73 13.37 -2.54
CA ASN A 140 18.84 14.32 -2.32
C ASN A 140 18.57 15.31 -1.16
N GLY A 141 17.96 14.82 -0.08
CA GLY A 141 17.61 15.63 1.10
C GLY A 141 16.37 16.52 0.93
N ILE A 142 15.71 16.50 -0.23
CA ILE A 142 14.47 17.24 -0.48
C ILE A 142 13.29 16.31 -0.24
N THR A 143 12.42 16.68 0.70
CA THR A 143 11.17 15.95 0.95
C THR A 143 10.24 16.00 -0.27
N ILE A 144 9.62 14.88 -0.58
CA ILE A 144 8.62 14.75 -1.64
C ILE A 144 7.22 14.87 -1.00
N PRO A 145 6.45 15.92 -1.34
CA PRO A 145 5.11 16.12 -0.80
C PRO A 145 4.20 14.89 -0.93
N GLY A 146 3.53 14.53 0.16
CA GLY A 146 2.51 13.48 0.21
C GLY A 146 2.99 12.06 -0.02
N LEU A 147 4.30 11.82 -0.12
CA LEU A 147 4.90 10.48 -0.20
C LEU A 147 5.62 10.14 1.09
N HIS A 148 5.44 8.91 1.56
CA HIS A 148 6.11 8.37 2.72
C HIS A 148 6.96 7.17 2.36
N VAL A 149 7.99 6.92 3.15
CA VAL A 149 8.73 5.65 3.21
C VAL A 149 8.43 4.98 4.54
N GLY A 150 8.73 3.69 4.71
CA GLY A 150 8.45 3.01 5.97
C GLY A 150 8.79 1.53 5.94
N CYS A 151 8.48 0.84 7.04
CA CYS A 151 8.85 -0.57 7.21
C CYS A 151 8.44 -1.44 6.02
N TYR A 152 7.22 -1.25 5.54
CA TYR A 152 6.73 -1.92 4.34
C TYR A 152 6.33 -0.90 3.27
N PRO A 153 6.61 -1.18 1.99
CA PRO A 153 6.13 -0.34 0.89
C PRO A 153 4.61 -0.18 0.90
N LEU A 154 3.87 -1.22 1.30
CA LEU A 154 2.41 -1.17 1.44
C LEU A 154 1.99 -0.19 2.54
N GLU A 155 2.57 -0.26 3.74
CA GLU A 155 2.22 0.59 4.88
C GLU A 155 2.52 2.07 4.59
N SER A 156 3.67 2.34 3.96
CA SER A 156 4.06 3.69 3.56
C SER A 156 3.19 4.25 2.43
N LEU A 157 2.80 3.41 1.46
CA LEU A 157 1.85 3.80 0.41
C LEU A 157 0.47 4.13 0.99
N LEU A 158 -0.06 3.25 1.86
CA LEU A 158 -1.37 3.43 2.49
C LEU A 158 -1.45 4.74 3.28
N GLN A 159 -0.36 5.16 3.92
CA GLN A 159 -0.27 6.41 4.67
C GLN A 159 0.12 7.64 3.81
N SER A 160 0.44 7.44 2.53
CA SER A 160 0.72 8.52 1.59
C SER A 160 -0.57 9.15 1.06
N THR A 161 -0.53 10.45 0.75
CA THR A 161 -1.62 11.20 0.10
C THR A 161 -1.44 11.28 -1.42
N LEU A 162 -0.25 10.97 -1.92
CA LEU A 162 0.12 11.06 -3.33
C LEU A 162 -0.02 12.47 -3.93
N GLU A 163 -0.04 13.51 -3.10
CA GLU A 163 -0.28 14.89 -3.54
C GLU A 163 0.76 15.40 -4.57
N CYS A 164 1.95 14.80 -4.57
CA CYS A 164 2.99 15.02 -5.58
C CYS A 164 2.49 14.80 -7.01
N LEU A 165 1.60 13.83 -7.21
CA LEU A 165 1.09 13.44 -8.54
C LEU A 165 0.18 14.50 -9.18
N TYR A 166 -0.22 15.53 -8.42
CA TYR A 166 -1.03 16.65 -8.91
C TYR A 166 -0.19 17.91 -9.18
N ASN A 167 1.12 17.88 -8.88
CA ASN A 167 1.98 19.03 -8.99
C ASN A 167 3.09 18.79 -10.02
N ILE A 168 3.13 19.59 -11.09
CA ILE A 168 4.13 19.42 -12.16
C ILE A 168 5.56 19.56 -11.67
N THR A 169 5.83 20.45 -10.72
CA THR A 169 7.16 20.62 -10.13
C THR A 169 7.59 19.37 -9.38
N CYS A 170 6.68 18.79 -8.59
CA CYS A 170 6.96 17.54 -7.87
C CYS A 170 7.15 16.36 -8.82
N ILE A 171 6.31 16.24 -9.86
CA ILE A 171 6.48 15.27 -10.94
C ILE A 171 7.85 15.41 -11.61
N ASN A 172 8.31 16.63 -11.87
CA ASN A 172 9.63 16.86 -12.46
C ASN A 172 10.76 16.47 -11.49
N GLN A 173 10.56 16.60 -10.18
CA GLN A 173 11.49 16.05 -9.18
C GLN A 173 11.53 14.51 -9.25
N LEU A 174 10.37 13.84 -9.32
CA LEU A 174 10.33 12.38 -9.50
C LEU A 174 11.05 11.94 -10.79
N LYS A 175 10.87 12.68 -11.90
CA LYS A 175 11.57 12.40 -13.17
C LYS A 175 13.09 12.54 -13.02
N SER A 176 13.55 13.54 -12.27
CA SER A 176 14.98 13.77 -12.05
C SER A 176 15.70 12.63 -11.31
N MET A 177 14.97 11.75 -10.63
CA MET A 177 15.52 10.54 -10.02
C MET A 177 16.09 9.55 -11.03
N TYR A 178 15.61 9.60 -12.28
CA TYR A 178 15.95 8.67 -13.34
C TYR A 178 16.53 9.44 -14.53
N THR A 179 17.87 9.50 -14.59
CA THR A 179 18.68 10.34 -15.50
C THR A 179 18.47 10.11 -17.00
N HIS A 180 17.71 9.10 -17.43
CA HIS A 180 17.51 8.74 -18.84
C HIS A 180 16.07 8.37 -19.19
N SER A 181 15.11 8.86 -18.43
CA SER A 181 13.72 8.42 -18.54
C SER A 181 12.89 9.43 -19.38
N ASN A 182 12.51 9.04 -20.60
CA ASN A 182 11.55 9.78 -21.44
C ASN A 182 10.11 9.58 -20.94
N ILE A 183 9.90 9.50 -19.63
CA ILE A 183 8.59 9.16 -19.08
C ILE A 183 7.75 10.44 -19.05
N ILE A 184 6.74 10.48 -19.91
CA ILE A 184 5.76 11.56 -19.95
C ILE A 184 4.58 11.15 -19.08
N PHE A 185 4.58 11.61 -17.83
CA PHE A 185 3.37 11.67 -17.02
C PHE A 185 3.06 13.14 -16.70
N ASN A 186 1.80 13.49 -16.95
CA ASN A 186 1.22 14.79 -16.63
C ASN A 186 0.61 14.74 -15.22
N PRO A 187 0.46 15.88 -14.56
CA PRO A 187 -0.27 15.96 -13.31
C PRO A 187 -1.66 15.35 -13.44
N LEU A 188 -2.06 14.62 -12.40
CA LEU A 188 -3.43 14.14 -12.25
C LEU A 188 -4.38 15.34 -12.14
N ASN A 189 -5.63 15.12 -12.54
CA ASN A 189 -6.65 16.15 -12.47
C ASN A 189 -7.31 16.16 -11.07
N ASP A 190 -7.13 17.26 -10.34
CA ASP A 190 -7.71 17.51 -9.01
C ASP A 190 -9.25 17.42 -8.98
N THR A 191 -9.93 17.51 -10.13
CA THR A 191 -11.40 17.36 -10.18
C THR A 191 -11.86 15.90 -10.23
N LEU A 192 -10.97 14.97 -10.56
CA LEU A 192 -11.31 13.55 -10.73
C LEU A 192 -10.91 12.70 -9.51
N SER A 193 -10.10 13.25 -8.59
CA SER A 193 -9.59 12.53 -7.43
C SER A 193 -9.19 13.47 -6.30
N SER A 194 -9.23 12.97 -5.06
CA SER A 194 -8.98 13.78 -3.86
C SER A 194 -7.48 13.87 -3.55
N ARG A 195 -6.95 15.10 -3.48
CA ARG A 195 -5.54 15.37 -3.19
C ARG A 195 -5.13 15.19 -1.73
N ASN A 196 -6.10 15.25 -0.81
CA ASN A 196 -5.85 15.33 0.64
C ASN A 196 -6.25 14.06 1.41
N ALA A 197 -6.64 13.00 0.70
CA ALA A 197 -6.99 11.72 1.27
C ALA A 197 -5.77 10.79 1.23
N THR A 198 -5.54 10.01 2.29
CA THR A 198 -4.54 8.95 2.23
C THR A 198 -5.05 7.80 1.38
N VAL A 199 -4.16 7.03 0.76
CA VAL A 199 -4.55 5.84 0.01
C VAL A 199 -5.39 4.91 0.90
N GLN A 200 -5.04 4.75 2.17
CA GLN A 200 -5.80 3.96 3.14
C GLN A 200 -7.25 4.38 3.31
N SER A 201 -7.57 5.68 3.18
CA SER A 201 -8.94 6.18 3.37
C SER A 201 -9.86 5.90 2.17
N ILE A 202 -9.28 5.46 1.05
CA ILE A 202 -9.98 5.18 -0.21
C ILE A 202 -10.11 3.66 -0.43
N VAL A 203 -9.36 2.87 0.34
CA VAL A 203 -9.29 1.41 0.27
C VAL A 203 -10.21 0.76 1.30
#